data_AF-A0A969XG07-F1
#
_entry.id   AF-A0A969XG07-F1
#
_cell.length_a   1.000
_cell.length_b   1.000
_cell.length_c   1.000
_cell.angle_alpha   90.00
_cell.angle_beta   90.00
_cell.angle_gamma   90.00
#
_symmetry.space_group_name_H-M   'P 1'
#
loop_
_entity.id
_entity.type
_entity.pdbx_description
1 polymer ?
#
loop_
_entity_poly.entity_id
_entity_poly.type
_entity_poly.pdbx_seq_one_letter_code
_entity_poly.pdbx_strand_id
1 'polypeptide(L)'
;MLEGGYFDFEKISSILRMYGIEELKDHFVLIGLVQNGKTVDEFVSDFRKYDTEDDWTYGLDDDELREYASQEAIPFSRSMTDHLLEYGFTIYDTSTEREQVFDQIIEDIKSRLA
;
A
#
# COMPACT_ATOMS: atom_id res chain seq x y z
N MET A 1 9.94 -17.78 0.07
CA MET A 1 8.60 -17.29 0.44
C MET A 1 8.78 -15.87 0.94
N LEU A 2 8.15 -14.89 0.28
CA LEU A 2 7.91 -13.59 0.89
C LEU A 2 6.69 -13.80 1.78
N GLU A 3 6.92 -14.05 3.06
CA GLU A 3 5.83 -14.04 4.05
C GLU A 3 5.52 -12.57 4.34
N GLY A 4 4.36 -12.10 3.89
CA GLY A 4 3.84 -10.80 4.30
C GLY A 4 3.50 -10.88 5.79
N GLY A 5 4.13 -10.02 6.60
CA GLY A 5 3.75 -9.84 7.99
C GLY A 5 3.09 -8.48 8.17
N TYR A 6 1.99 -8.44 8.91
CA TYR A 6 1.46 -7.18 9.40
C TYR A 6 2.35 -6.70 10.55
N PHE A 7 3.07 -5.61 10.34
CA PHE A 7 3.91 -4.99 11.35
C PHE A 7 3.48 -3.56 11.61
N ASP A 8 3.39 -3.23 12.89
CA ASP A 8 3.17 -1.87 13.37
C ASP A 8 4.43 -1.03 13.07
N PHE A 9 4.25 0.01 12.27
CA PHE A 9 5.35 0.85 11.79
C PHE A 9 6.06 1.59 12.92
N GLU A 10 5.31 1.99 13.96
CA GLU A 10 5.87 2.63 15.16
C GLU A 10 6.87 1.71 15.87
N LYS A 11 6.56 0.40 15.91
CA LYS A 11 7.45 -0.58 16.54
C LYS A 11 8.72 -0.77 15.73
N ILE A 12 8.62 -0.84 14.40
CA ILE A 12 9.79 -0.94 13.53
C ILE A 12 10.66 0.32 13.65
N SER A 13 10.05 1.50 13.56
CA SER A 13 10.72 2.79 13.73
C SER A 13 11.46 2.86 15.07
N SER A 14 10.81 2.46 16.17
CA SER A 14 11.42 2.43 17.50
C SER A 14 12.63 1.48 17.58
N ILE A 15 12.52 0.26 17.04
CA ILE A 15 13.62 -0.70 17.02
C ILE A 15 14.80 -0.16 16.21
N LEU A 16 14.55 0.42 15.04
CA LEU A 16 15.61 0.92 14.16
C LEU A 16 16.35 2.12 14.77
N ARG A 17 15.64 3.00 15.49
CA ARG A 17 16.26 4.07 16.30
C ARG A 17 17.20 3.53 17.37
N MET A 18 16.89 2.39 18.01
CA MET A 18 17.79 1.76 18.97
C MET A 18 19.14 1.33 18.35
N TYR A 19 19.16 1.09 17.03
CA TYR A 19 20.38 0.78 16.27
C TYR A 19 21.02 2.01 15.63
N GLY A 20 20.58 3.23 15.97
CA GLY A 20 21.15 4.48 15.48
C GLY A 20 20.64 4.91 14.10
N ILE A 21 19.57 4.28 13.60
CA ILE A 21 18.87 4.69 12.37
C ILE A 21 17.80 5.72 12.78
N GLU A 22 18.14 7.00 12.68
CA GLU A 22 17.23 8.09 13.06
C GLU A 22 16.16 8.34 11.99
N GLU A 23 16.54 8.29 10.70
CA GLU A 23 15.63 8.43 9.56
C GLU A 23 15.75 7.22 8.62
N LEU A 24 14.62 6.59 8.33
CA LEU A 24 14.58 5.36 7.54
C LEU A 24 15.05 5.57 6.10
N LYS A 25 14.71 6.71 5.51
CA LYS A 25 15.05 7.06 4.13
C LYS A 25 16.56 7.16 3.88
N ASP A 26 17.36 7.33 4.92
CA ASP A 26 18.82 7.44 4.80
C ASP A 26 19.48 6.07 4.61
N HIS A 27 18.78 5.00 5.00
CA HIS A 27 19.31 3.63 4.97
C HIS A 27 18.51 2.70 4.04
N PHE A 28 17.26 3.05 3.72
CA PHE A 28 16.35 2.22 2.97
C PHE A 28 15.69 2.98 1.82
N VAL A 29 15.42 2.25 0.74
CA VAL A 29 14.49 2.72 -0.29
C VAL A 29 13.07 2.48 0.21
N LEU A 30 12.36 3.55 0.51
CA LEU A 30 10.99 3.51 1.03
C LEU A 30 9.98 3.76 -0.09
N ILE A 31 9.22 2.73 -0.45
CA ILE A 31 8.22 2.75 -1.52
C ILE A 31 6.85 2.48 -0.92
N GLY A 32 5.94 3.44 -1.06
CA GLY A 32 4.56 3.32 -0.63
C GLY A 32 3.66 3.05 -1.82
N LEU A 33 2.95 1.93 -1.82
CA LEU A 33 1.97 1.60 -2.86
C LEU A 33 0.58 1.91 -2.34
N VAL A 34 -0.13 2.81 -3.01
CA VAL A 34 -1.47 3.25 -2.61
C VAL A 34 -2.45 3.09 -3.75
N GLN A 35 -3.75 3.21 -3.48
CA GLN A 35 -4.82 3.08 -4.47
C GLN A 35 -5.84 4.22 -4.31
N ASN A 36 -5.35 5.45 -4.22
CA ASN A 36 -6.18 6.61 -3.89
C ASN A 36 -7.08 7.07 -5.04
N GLY A 37 -6.67 6.78 -6.27
CA GLY A 37 -7.44 7.06 -7.49
C GLY A 37 -8.60 6.11 -7.75
N LYS A 38 -8.68 4.97 -7.06
CA LYS A 38 -9.75 3.99 -7.28
C LYS A 38 -11.11 4.49 -6.82
N THR A 39 -12.11 4.21 -7.63
CA THR A 39 -13.53 4.32 -7.31
C THR A 39 -14.03 3.09 -6.55
N VAL A 40 -15.22 3.20 -5.96
CA VAL A 40 -15.90 2.08 -5.28
C VAL A 40 -16.08 0.89 -6.23
N ASP A 41 -16.57 1.13 -7.45
CA ASP A 41 -16.81 0.04 -8.41
C ASP A 41 -15.52 -0.64 -8.88
N GLU A 42 -14.41 0.11 -8.97
CA GLU A 42 -13.10 -0.49 -9.27
C GLU A 42 -12.57 -1.36 -8.12
N PHE A 43 -12.82 -0.96 -6.85
CA PHE A 43 -12.54 -1.83 -5.71
C PHE A 43 -13.39 -3.10 -5.74
N VAL A 44 -14.69 -2.99 -5.96
CA VAL A 44 -15.60 -4.16 -6.08
C VAL A 44 -15.14 -5.09 -7.19
N SER A 45 -14.81 -4.56 -8.36
CA SER A 45 -14.28 -5.34 -9.48
C SER A 45 -12.99 -6.08 -9.11
N ASP A 46 -12.11 -5.44 -8.35
CA ASP A 46 -10.87 -6.06 -7.89
C ASP A 46 -11.11 -7.16 -6.86
N PHE A 47 -11.97 -6.93 -5.86
CA PHE A 47 -12.36 -7.96 -4.89
C PHE A 47 -12.91 -9.19 -5.62
N ARG A 48 -13.84 -9.00 -6.56
CA ARG A 48 -14.41 -10.09 -7.37
C ARG A 48 -13.39 -10.84 -8.21
N LYS A 49 -12.33 -10.15 -8.66
CA LYS A 49 -11.34 -10.72 -9.57
C LYS A 49 -10.21 -11.43 -8.84
N TYR A 50 -9.78 -10.91 -7.70
CA TYR A 50 -8.53 -11.31 -7.05
C TYR A 50 -8.74 -11.99 -5.69
N ASP A 51 -9.85 -11.75 -4.99
CA ASP A 51 -10.10 -12.38 -3.70
C ASP A 51 -10.32 -13.89 -3.88
N THR A 52 -9.84 -14.64 -2.90
CA THR A 52 -9.89 -16.09 -2.80
C THR A 52 -10.76 -16.50 -1.62
N GLU A 53 -11.08 -17.79 -1.48
CA GLU A 53 -11.92 -18.28 -0.36
C GLU A 53 -11.34 -17.97 1.03
N ASP A 54 -10.03 -17.71 1.12
CA ASP A 54 -9.35 -17.32 2.36
C ASP A 54 -9.54 -15.83 2.71
N ASP A 55 -9.96 -15.01 1.75
CA ASP A 55 -10.22 -13.58 1.94
C ASP A 55 -11.62 -13.39 2.52
N TRP A 56 -11.70 -12.64 3.62
CA TRP A 56 -12.98 -12.42 4.33
C TRP A 56 -14.02 -11.68 3.48
N THR A 57 -13.59 -10.93 2.46
CA THR A 57 -14.41 -10.22 1.47
C THR A 57 -15.01 -11.13 0.40
N TYR A 58 -14.48 -12.35 0.21
CA TYR A 58 -14.89 -13.24 -0.88
C TYR A 58 -16.38 -13.62 -0.83
N GLY A 59 -16.89 -13.84 0.38
CA GLY A 59 -18.29 -14.24 0.61
C GLY A 59 -19.30 -13.10 0.58
N LEU A 60 -18.85 -11.84 0.50
CA LEU A 60 -19.73 -10.67 0.53
C LEU A 60 -20.44 -10.47 -0.82
N ASP A 61 -21.67 -9.97 -0.77
CA ASP A 61 -22.38 -9.53 -1.96
C ASP A 61 -21.88 -8.16 -2.47
N ASP A 62 -22.36 -7.74 -3.64
CA ASP A 62 -21.88 -6.51 -4.26
C ASP A 62 -22.24 -5.24 -3.46
N ASP A 63 -23.37 -5.24 -2.74
CA ASP A 63 -23.79 -4.08 -1.94
C ASP A 63 -22.95 -4.00 -0.66
N GLU A 64 -22.67 -5.15 -0.03
CA GLU A 64 -21.74 -5.26 1.10
C GLU A 64 -20.32 -4.82 0.71
N LEU A 65 -19.83 -5.24 -0.46
CA LEU A 65 -18.51 -4.82 -0.96
C LEU A 65 -18.47 -3.32 -1.28
N ARG A 66 -19.55 -2.74 -1.82
CA ARG A 66 -19.64 -1.29 -2.06
C ARG A 66 -19.64 -0.51 -0.75
N GLU A 67 -20.40 -0.97 0.24
CA GLU A 67 -20.42 -0.38 1.57
C GLU A 67 -19.01 -0.39 2.17
N TYR A 68 -18.37 -1.56 2.21
CA TYR A 68 -17.00 -1.72 2.70
C TYR A 68 -15.99 -0.82 1.96
N ALA A 69 -16.02 -0.83 0.62
CA ALA A 69 -15.11 -0.01 -0.18
C ALA A 69 -15.28 1.49 0.13
N SER A 70 -16.52 1.94 0.32
CA SER A 70 -16.84 3.35 0.58
C SER A 70 -16.51 3.80 2.00
N GLN A 71 -16.78 2.97 3.01
CA GLN A 71 -16.64 3.33 4.41
C GLN A 71 -15.25 3.05 4.97
N GLU A 72 -14.56 2.03 4.45
CA GLU A 72 -13.33 1.52 5.05
C GLU A 72 -12.16 1.57 4.05
N ALA A 73 -12.24 0.88 2.91
CA ALA A 73 -11.08 0.69 2.04
C ALA A 73 -10.52 2.00 1.47
N ILE A 74 -11.39 2.87 0.93
CA ILE A 74 -10.98 4.17 0.38
C ILE A 74 -10.48 5.12 1.49
N PRO A 75 -11.21 5.33 2.60
CA PRO A 75 -10.71 6.14 3.72
C PRO A 75 -9.38 5.63 4.28
N PHE A 76 -9.23 4.32 4.42
CA PHE A 76 -7.99 3.70 4.89
C PHE A 76 -6.82 3.97 3.93
N SER A 77 -7.00 3.77 2.61
CA SER A 77 -5.95 4.08 1.62
C SER A 77 -5.47 5.53 1.72
N ARG A 78 -6.41 6.47 1.90
CA ARG A 78 -6.08 7.90 2.05
C ARG A 78 -5.35 8.18 3.36
N SER A 79 -5.85 7.67 4.48
CA SER A 79 -5.19 7.82 5.79
C SER A 79 -3.80 7.19 5.81
N MET A 80 -3.62 6.06 5.13
CA MET A 80 -2.33 5.38 5.01
C MET A 80 -1.35 6.22 4.20
N THR A 81 -1.83 6.92 3.16
CA THR A 81 -0.99 7.82 2.37
C THR A 81 -0.38 8.92 3.23
N ASP A 82 -1.18 9.55 4.08
CA ASP A 82 -0.70 10.59 4.99
C ASP A 82 0.37 10.04 5.95
N HIS A 83 0.15 8.83 6.52
CA HIS A 83 1.14 8.16 7.36
C HIS A 83 2.44 7.85 6.60
N LEU A 84 2.36 7.31 5.38
CA LEU A 84 3.55 6.98 4.60
C LEU A 84 4.37 8.23 4.25
N LEU A 85 3.69 9.35 3.97
CA LEU A 85 4.36 10.63 3.72
C LEU A 85 5.10 11.15 4.97
N GLU A 86 4.52 11.01 6.16
CA GLU A 86 5.17 11.37 7.43
C GLU A 86 6.52 10.65 7.61
N TYR A 87 6.57 9.38 7.17
CA TYR A 87 7.77 8.56 7.24
C TYR A 87 8.73 8.69 6.05
N GLY A 88 8.45 9.60 5.10
CA GLY A 88 9.33 9.92 3.98
C GLY A 88 9.30 8.88 2.84
N PHE A 89 8.20 8.12 2.71
CA PHE A 89 8.03 7.21 1.59
C PHE A 89 7.85 7.97 0.26
N THR A 90 8.40 7.42 -0.81
CA THR A 90 7.99 7.82 -2.17
C THR A 90 6.71 7.06 -2.51
N ILE A 91 5.63 7.79 -2.77
CA ILE A 91 4.30 7.22 -3.01
C ILE A 91 4.10 6.97 -4.51
N TYR A 92 3.61 5.79 -4.84
CA TYR A 92 3.18 5.40 -6.18
C TYR A 92 1.72 4.98 -6.12
N ASP A 93 0.88 5.65 -6.89
CA ASP A 93 -0.53 5.28 -7.00
C ASP A 93 -0.69 4.15 -8.03
N THR A 94 -1.21 3.02 -7.56
CA THR A 94 -1.41 1.78 -8.33
C THR A 94 -2.88 1.56 -8.71
N SER A 95 -3.70 2.61 -8.62
CA SER A 95 -5.12 2.58 -8.99
C SER A 95 -5.31 2.26 -10.47
N THR A 96 -4.44 2.78 -11.32
CA THR A 96 -4.47 2.59 -12.77
C THR A 96 -3.09 2.17 -13.27
N GLU A 97 -3.03 1.51 -14.42
CA GLU A 97 -1.78 1.25 -15.17
C GLU A 97 -0.65 0.59 -14.36
N ARG A 98 -0.97 -0.39 -13.51
CA ARG A 98 -0.03 -1.02 -12.55
C ARG A 98 1.31 -1.45 -13.13
N GLU A 99 1.33 -1.99 -14.36
CA GLU A 99 2.56 -2.38 -15.05
C GLU A 99 3.48 -1.17 -15.32
N GLN A 100 2.91 -0.05 -15.76
CA GLN A 100 3.68 1.17 -16.00
C GLN A 100 4.22 1.75 -14.69
N VAL A 101 3.39 1.72 -13.63
CA VAL A 101 3.81 2.15 -12.29
C VAL A 101 4.95 1.27 -11.76
N PHE A 102 4.87 -0.04 -11.99
CA PHE A 102 5.93 -0.98 -11.64
C PHE A 102 7.22 -0.68 -12.38
N ASP A 103 7.16 -0.50 -13.70
CA ASP A 103 8.33 -0.13 -14.51
C ASP A 103 8.96 1.19 -14.01
N GLN A 104 8.13 2.19 -13.67
CA GLN A 104 8.59 3.45 -13.09
C GLN A 104 9.33 3.24 -11.75
N ILE A 105 8.79 2.40 -10.86
CA ILE A 105 9.43 2.08 -9.58
C ILE A 105 10.82 1.47 -9.81
N ILE A 106 10.93 0.54 -10.76
CA ILE A 106 12.21 -0.12 -11.07
C ILE A 106 13.23 0.89 -11.60
N GLU A 107 12.84 1.78 -12.50
CA GLU A 107 13.73 2.81 -13.03
C GLU A 107 14.14 3.82 -11.95
N ASP A 108 13.23 4.22 -11.08
CA ASP A 108 13.52 5.11 -9.96
C ASP A 108 14.53 4.47 -8.98
N ILE A 109 14.38 3.18 -8.66
CA ILE A 109 15.34 2.45 -7.83
C ILE A 109 16.72 2.43 -8.51
N LYS A 110 16.79 2.07 -9.80
CA LYS A 110 18.06 2.01 -10.54
C LYS A 110 18.75 3.37 -10.55
N SER A 111 18.01 4.45 -10.76
CA SER A 111 18.56 5.81 -10.81
C SER A 111 19.16 6.27 -9.47
N ARG A 112 18.67 5.76 -8.33
CA ARG A 112 19.18 6.06 -6.98
C ARG A 112 20.42 5.25 -6.61
N LEU A 113 20.68 4.15 -7.30
CA LEU A 113 21.83 3.27 -7.08
C LEU A 113 23.01 3.58 -8.03
N ALA A 114 22.80 4.43 -9.04
CA ALA A 114 23.80 4.88 -10.01
C ALA A 114 24.57 6.10 -9.49
#